data_AF-A0A2N5XEV7-F1
#
_entry.id   AF-A0A2N5XEV7-F1
#
_cell.length_a   1.000
_cell.length_b   1.000
_cell.length_c   1.000
_cell.angle_alpha   90.00
_cell.angle_beta   90.00
_cell.angle_gamma   90.00
#
_symmetry.space_group_name_H-M   'P 1'
#
loop_
_entity.id
_entity.type
_entity.pdbx_description
1 polymer ?
#
loop_
_entity_poly.entity_id
_entity_poly.type
_entity_poly.pdbx_seq_one_letter_code
_entity_poly.pdbx_strand_id
1 'polypeptide(L)'
;MARTAYNKGWFGGILYVDLHDGGTHLPDGTKPGNRTARDSDSGGGSGDRAAHYALGALLRSLGAGPERVPARRAERAALYRDMLAHRARTGSRPLLVVVDGASDAGQVLPLVPPDGAARMLVAGRGPLPGVEGPCRLDLGPLPLEDAATLMTEIVTCADPSDPRTLTDPGALREAAELCGRLPLALAVAATALVDRPRTTVRKLADELGKAAARQRTRPAADAAADPGASGPGPSGPGASGPGASGPGPSEPG
;
A
#
# COMPACT_ATOMS: atom_id res chain seq x y z
N MET A 1 -8.79 -19.12 -3.73
CA MET A 1 -10.20 -19.05 -3.26
C MET A 1 -11.10 -18.13 -4.11
N ALA A 2 -10.67 -16.95 -4.57
CA ALA A 2 -11.50 -16.03 -5.35
C ALA A 2 -12.07 -16.63 -6.66
N ARG A 3 -11.27 -17.45 -7.37
CA ARG A 3 -11.64 -18.12 -8.62
C ARG A 3 -12.75 -19.18 -8.44
N THR A 4 -12.88 -19.76 -7.25
CA THR A 4 -13.93 -20.74 -6.92
C THR A 4 -15.25 -20.07 -6.56
N ALA A 5 -15.22 -18.89 -5.93
CA ALA A 5 -16.43 -18.11 -5.63
C ALA A 5 -17.06 -17.50 -6.90
N TYR A 6 -16.23 -17.09 -7.87
CA TYR A 6 -16.68 -16.61 -9.18
C TYR A 6 -17.41 -17.70 -9.97
N ASN A 7 -16.84 -18.91 -10.07
CA ASN A 7 -17.46 -20.03 -10.81
C ASN A 7 -18.67 -20.66 -10.14
N LYS A 8 -18.87 -20.47 -8.82
CA LYS A 8 -20.05 -20.98 -8.09
C LYS A 8 -21.25 -20.04 -8.11
N GLY A 9 -21.11 -18.85 -8.71
CA GLY A 9 -22.22 -17.91 -8.88
C GLY A 9 -22.74 -17.33 -7.56
N TRP A 10 -21.91 -17.18 -6.53
CA TRP A 10 -22.35 -16.59 -5.26
C TRP A 10 -22.63 -15.09 -5.34
N PHE A 11 -22.06 -14.43 -6.34
CA PHE A 11 -22.21 -12.99 -6.57
C PHE A 11 -22.76 -12.72 -7.97
N GLY A 12 -23.50 -11.61 -8.11
CA GLY A 12 -24.02 -11.12 -9.38
C GLY A 12 -23.00 -10.30 -10.18
N GLY A 13 -21.78 -10.14 -9.66
CA GLY A 13 -20.69 -9.37 -10.22
C GLY A 13 -19.64 -9.01 -9.16
N ILE A 14 -18.44 -8.63 -9.62
CA ILE A 14 -17.34 -8.15 -8.77
C ILE A 14 -16.98 -6.73 -9.21
N LEU A 15 -16.89 -5.81 -8.25
CA LEU A 15 -16.30 -4.49 -8.45
C LEU A 15 -14.94 -4.50 -7.74
N TYR A 16 -13.87 -4.15 -8.46
CA TYR A 16 -12.51 -4.13 -7.91
C TYR A 16 -11.97 -2.71 -7.94
N VAL A 17 -11.29 -2.32 -6.88
CA VAL A 17 -10.53 -1.07 -6.81
C VAL A 17 -9.24 -1.27 -6.04
N ASP A 18 -8.17 -0.68 -6.55
CA ASP A 18 -6.85 -0.64 -5.91
C ASP A 18 -6.60 0.77 -5.35
N LEU A 19 -6.23 0.82 -4.08
CA LEU A 19 -5.91 2.05 -3.34
C LEU A 19 -4.40 2.29 -3.23
N HIS A 20 -3.53 1.39 -3.71
CA HIS A 20 -2.07 1.54 -3.63
C HIS A 20 -1.53 2.73 -4.41
N ASP A 21 -2.27 3.19 -5.42
CA ASP A 21 -1.88 4.33 -6.21
C ASP A 21 -3.00 5.35 -6.21
N GLY A 22 -2.72 6.57 -5.79
CA GLY A 22 -3.67 7.67 -5.64
C GLY A 22 -4.25 8.20 -6.95
N GLY A 23 -4.77 7.32 -7.82
CA GLY A 23 -5.50 7.67 -9.04
C GLY A 23 -4.69 7.67 -10.34
N THR A 24 -3.62 6.90 -10.48
CA THR A 24 -2.78 6.90 -11.72
C THR A 24 -3.17 5.89 -12.78
N HIS A 25 -4.04 4.90 -12.51
CA HIS A 25 -4.54 4.03 -13.58
C HIS A 25 -5.89 4.52 -14.11
N LEU A 26 -5.84 5.51 -15.01
CA LEU A 26 -6.91 5.78 -15.97
C LEU A 26 -6.53 5.10 -17.29
N PRO A 27 -7.35 4.20 -17.86
CA PRO A 27 -7.15 3.74 -19.22
C PRO A 27 -7.70 4.80 -20.19
N ASP A 28 -7.06 5.98 -20.24
CA ASP A 28 -6.98 6.82 -21.44
C ASP A 28 -6.00 7.96 -21.20
N GLY A 29 -5.15 8.26 -22.19
CA GLY A 29 -3.96 9.12 -22.12
C GLY A 29 -4.22 10.63 -21.97
N THR A 30 -5.21 11.03 -21.16
CA THR A 30 -5.50 12.46 -20.95
C THR A 30 -4.72 12.99 -19.76
N LYS A 31 -3.65 13.75 -20.04
CA LYS A 31 -2.94 14.53 -19.02
C LYS A 31 -3.93 15.49 -18.31
N PRO A 32 -3.82 15.70 -16.98
CA PRO A 32 -4.67 16.65 -16.30
C PRO A 32 -4.35 18.07 -16.79
N GLY A 33 -5.29 18.65 -17.54
CA GLY A 33 -5.30 20.07 -17.85
C GLY A 33 -5.49 20.86 -16.57
N ASN A 34 -4.59 21.83 -16.35
CA ASN A 34 -4.72 22.92 -15.40
C ASN A 34 -6.17 23.44 -15.36
N ARG A 35 -6.84 23.28 -14.21
CA ARG A 35 -7.97 24.11 -13.86
C ARG A 35 -7.93 24.42 -12.36
N THR A 36 -7.57 25.65 -12.05
CA THR A 36 -7.64 26.24 -10.72
C THR A 36 -9.10 26.48 -10.35
N ALA A 37 -9.69 25.58 -9.56
CA ALA A 37 -10.87 25.88 -8.75
C ALA A 37 -10.43 25.88 -7.29
N ARG A 38 -10.51 27.07 -6.71
CA ARG A 38 -10.11 27.42 -5.35
C ARG A 38 -11.26 27.02 -4.43
N ASP A 39 -11.14 25.84 -3.81
CA ASP A 39 -11.94 25.49 -2.62
C ASP A 39 -10.97 25.26 -1.47
N SER A 40 -11.07 26.14 -0.48
CA SER A 40 -10.39 26.08 0.79
C SER A 40 -11.09 25.02 1.65
N ASP A 41 -10.59 23.79 1.64
CA ASP A 41 -10.80 22.84 2.73
C ASP A 41 -9.48 22.12 3.01
N SER A 42 -8.59 22.84 3.69
CA SER A 42 -7.28 22.36 4.12
C SER A 42 -7.46 21.37 5.28
N GLY A 43 -7.69 20.11 4.92
CA GLY A 43 -7.68 18.96 5.83
C GLY A 43 -7.67 17.58 5.16
N GLY A 44 -7.66 17.50 3.82
CA GLY A 44 -7.75 16.23 3.09
C GLY A 44 -6.43 15.48 3.02
N GLY A 45 -6.20 14.55 3.94
CA GLY A 45 -5.07 13.61 3.87
C GLY A 45 -5.09 12.75 2.59
N SER A 46 -4.00 12.04 2.32
CA SER A 46 -3.85 11.10 1.19
C SER A 46 -5.06 10.17 0.99
N GLY A 47 -5.73 9.78 2.10
CA GLY A 47 -6.93 8.94 2.07
C GLY A 47 -8.16 9.56 1.40
N ASP A 48 -8.33 10.88 1.49
CA ASP A 48 -9.49 11.58 0.91
C ASP A 48 -9.47 11.55 -0.63
N ARG A 49 -8.28 11.77 -1.19
CA ARG A 49 -8.03 11.71 -2.64
C ARG A 49 -8.18 10.30 -3.18
N ALA A 50 -7.67 9.29 -2.47
CA ALA A 50 -7.81 7.89 -2.87
C ALA A 50 -9.28 7.46 -2.91
N ALA A 51 -10.06 7.80 -1.87
CA ALA A 51 -11.51 7.53 -1.84
C ALA A 51 -12.26 8.22 -2.99
N HIS A 52 -11.89 9.47 -3.33
CA HIS A 52 -12.51 10.20 -4.44
C HIS A 52 -12.31 9.51 -5.80
N TYR A 53 -11.10 9.03 -6.09
CA TYR A 53 -10.81 8.30 -7.33
C TYR A 53 -11.46 6.92 -7.34
N ALA A 54 -11.40 6.20 -6.22
CA ALA A 54 -12.02 4.90 -6.05
C ALA A 54 -13.52 4.94 -6.33
N LEU A 55 -14.24 5.90 -5.73
CA LEU A 55 -15.67 6.12 -6.00
C LEU A 55 -15.94 6.41 -7.47
N GLY A 56 -15.11 7.22 -8.12
CA GLY A 56 -15.25 7.50 -9.55
C GLY A 56 -15.08 6.25 -10.42
N ALA A 57 -14.12 5.39 -10.09
CA ALA A 57 -13.91 4.12 -10.79
C ALA A 57 -15.10 3.17 -10.59
N LEU A 58 -15.55 2.99 -9.35
CA LEU A 58 -16.69 2.12 -9.01
C LEU A 58 -17.99 2.59 -9.69
N LEU A 59 -18.25 3.90 -9.73
CA LEU A 59 -19.41 4.46 -10.42
C LEU A 59 -19.40 4.13 -11.92
N ARG A 60 -18.24 4.27 -12.58
CA ARG A 60 -18.09 3.90 -14.00
C ARG A 60 -18.30 2.40 -14.21
N SER A 61 -17.75 1.56 -13.33
CA SER A 61 -17.96 0.10 -13.38
C SER A 61 -19.42 -0.31 -13.13
N LEU A 62 -20.18 0.49 -12.38
CA LEU A 62 -21.63 0.33 -12.20
C LEU A 62 -22.45 0.87 -13.39
N GLY A 63 -21.80 1.46 -14.40
CA GLY A 63 -22.44 1.97 -15.61
C GLY A 63 -22.82 3.46 -15.58
N ALA A 64 -22.31 4.24 -14.62
CA ALA A 64 -22.47 5.70 -14.67
C ALA A 64 -21.63 6.29 -15.81
N GLY A 65 -22.28 7.01 -16.72
CA GLY A 65 -21.59 7.79 -17.76
C GLY A 65 -20.70 8.89 -17.14
N PRO A 66 -19.62 9.31 -17.82
CA PRO A 66 -18.66 10.28 -17.29
C PRO A 66 -19.31 11.61 -16.88
N GLU A 67 -20.36 12.05 -17.58
CA GLU A 67 -21.16 13.25 -17.29
C GLU A 67 -22.01 13.13 -16.03
N ARG A 68 -22.30 11.91 -15.58
CA ARG A 68 -23.11 11.63 -14.40
C ARG A 68 -22.29 11.45 -13.12
N VAL A 69 -20.96 11.41 -13.23
CA VAL A 69 -20.07 11.28 -12.07
C VAL A 69 -19.85 12.66 -11.45
N PRO A 70 -20.35 12.94 -10.23
CA PRO A 70 -20.24 14.26 -9.63
C PRO A 70 -18.80 14.70 -9.36
N ALA A 71 -18.58 16.02 -9.21
CA ALA A 71 -17.25 16.54 -8.90
C ALA A 71 -16.88 16.36 -7.41
N ARG A 72 -17.85 16.44 -6.50
CA ARG A 72 -17.57 16.32 -5.06
C ARG A 72 -17.59 14.87 -4.60
N ARG A 73 -16.67 14.52 -3.69
CA ARG A 73 -16.58 13.16 -3.14
C ARG A 73 -17.87 12.72 -2.44
N ALA A 74 -18.47 13.59 -1.62
CA ALA A 74 -19.71 13.27 -0.91
C ALA A 74 -20.85 12.93 -1.86
N GLU A 75 -20.98 13.67 -2.96
CA GLU A 75 -21.96 13.44 -4.03
C GLU A 75 -21.68 12.11 -4.76
N ARG A 76 -20.41 11.79 -5.04
CA ARG A 76 -20.03 10.47 -5.59
C ARG A 76 -20.39 9.32 -4.66
N ALA A 77 -20.15 9.48 -3.36
CA ALA A 77 -20.47 8.46 -2.36
C ALA A 77 -21.99 8.24 -2.26
N ALA A 78 -22.79 9.31 -2.31
CA ALA A 78 -24.24 9.22 -2.34
C ALA A 78 -24.72 8.46 -3.60
N LEU A 79 -24.26 8.87 -4.79
CA LEU A 79 -24.64 8.21 -6.05
C LEU A 79 -24.21 6.73 -6.07
N TYR A 80 -23.04 6.42 -5.53
CA TYR A 80 -22.54 5.05 -5.43
C TYR A 80 -23.47 4.17 -4.59
N ARG A 81 -23.86 4.66 -3.41
CA ARG A 81 -24.81 3.97 -2.53
C ARG A 81 -26.17 3.76 -3.20
N ASP A 82 -26.68 4.77 -3.90
CA ASP A 82 -27.97 4.68 -4.61
C ASP A 82 -27.94 3.64 -5.72
N MET A 83 -26.86 3.62 -6.51
CA MET A 83 -26.68 2.64 -7.59
C MET A 83 -26.54 1.21 -7.05
N LEU A 84 -25.82 1.02 -5.94
CA LEU A 84 -25.74 -0.29 -5.28
C LEU A 84 -27.10 -0.74 -4.75
N ALA A 85 -27.85 0.15 -4.08
CA ALA A 85 -29.17 -0.17 -3.56
C ALA A 85 -30.17 -0.48 -4.70
N HIS A 86 -30.07 0.22 -5.83
CA HIS A 86 -30.86 -0.11 -7.02
C HIS A 86 -30.48 -1.48 -7.61
N ARG A 87 -29.19 -1.77 -7.72
CA ARG A 87 -28.68 -3.05 -8.23
C ARG A 87 -29.06 -4.22 -7.33
N ALA A 88 -29.05 -4.04 -6.01
CA ALA A 88 -29.44 -5.05 -5.04
C ALA A 88 -30.95 -5.37 -5.10
N ARG A 89 -31.79 -4.38 -5.37
CA ARG A 89 -33.25 -4.58 -5.54
C ARG A 89 -33.61 -5.27 -6.85
N THR A 90 -32.84 -5.02 -7.91
CA THR A 90 -33.12 -5.53 -9.27
C THR A 90 -32.36 -6.82 -9.60
N GLY A 91 -31.25 -7.08 -8.92
CA GLY A 91 -30.42 -8.26 -9.13
C GLY A 91 -30.83 -9.43 -8.25
N SER A 92 -30.72 -10.65 -8.77
CA SER A 92 -30.98 -11.88 -8.00
C SER A 92 -29.84 -12.25 -7.04
N ARG A 93 -28.70 -11.56 -7.09
CA ARG A 93 -27.49 -11.88 -6.32
C ARG A 93 -26.74 -10.61 -5.89
N PRO A 94 -26.13 -10.60 -4.68
CA PRO A 94 -25.37 -9.45 -4.21
C PRO A 94 -24.09 -9.25 -5.05
N LEU A 95 -23.64 -8.01 -5.14
CA LEU A 95 -22.30 -7.70 -5.66
C LEU A 95 -21.23 -7.95 -4.59
N LEU A 96 -20.01 -8.26 -5.03
CA LEU A 96 -18.82 -8.22 -4.18
C LEU A 96 -17.97 -7.01 -4.58
N VAL A 97 -17.70 -6.13 -3.62
CA VAL A 97 -16.77 -5.00 -3.75
C VAL A 97 -15.45 -5.43 -3.12
N VAL A 98 -14.38 -5.44 -3.91
CA VAL A 98 -13.02 -5.76 -3.47
C VAL A 98 -12.21 -4.48 -3.49
N VAL A 99 -11.72 -4.10 -2.32
CA VAL A 99 -10.84 -2.94 -2.12
C VAL A 99 -9.48 -3.47 -1.72
N ASP A 100 -8.48 -3.29 -2.57
CA ASP A 100 -7.09 -3.66 -2.30
C ASP A 100 -6.24 -2.43 -1.97
N GLY A 101 -5.13 -2.63 -1.26
CA GLY A 101 -4.18 -1.57 -0.93
C GLY A 101 -4.63 -0.58 0.14
N ALA A 102 -5.64 -0.93 0.96
CA ALA A 102 -6.12 -0.05 2.02
C ALA A 102 -5.04 0.17 3.09
N SER A 103 -4.81 1.44 3.44
CA SER A 103 -3.88 1.86 4.49
C SER A 103 -4.51 2.76 5.54
N ASP A 104 -5.71 3.30 5.28
CA ASP A 104 -6.40 4.23 6.16
C ASP A 104 -7.93 4.01 6.11
N ALA A 105 -8.62 4.11 7.25
CA ALA A 105 -10.08 3.95 7.33
C ALA A 105 -10.84 4.99 6.50
N GLY A 106 -10.35 6.22 6.39
CA GLY A 106 -10.89 7.28 5.54
C GLY A 106 -10.87 6.94 4.05
N GLN A 107 -10.04 5.99 3.60
CA GLN A 107 -10.11 5.45 2.24
C GLN A 107 -11.28 4.47 2.06
N VAL A 108 -11.60 3.72 3.12
CA VAL A 108 -12.50 2.58 3.07
C VAL A 108 -13.93 2.97 3.44
N LEU A 109 -14.12 3.76 4.50
CA LEU A 109 -15.44 4.15 5.02
C LEU A 109 -16.36 4.77 3.96
N PRO A 110 -15.89 5.64 3.04
CA PRO A 110 -16.73 6.18 1.98
C PRO A 110 -17.19 5.15 0.94
N LEU A 111 -16.48 4.01 0.84
CA LEU A 111 -16.74 2.91 -0.09
C LEU A 111 -17.65 1.84 0.50
N VAL A 112 -18.03 1.95 1.79
CA VAL A 112 -18.86 0.96 2.46
C VAL A 112 -20.25 0.92 1.80
N PRO A 113 -20.69 -0.26 1.31
CA PRO A 113 -22.03 -0.43 0.76
C PRO A 113 -23.12 -0.19 1.81
N PRO A 114 -24.32 0.25 1.39
CA PRO A 114 -25.50 0.19 2.25
C PRO A 114 -25.80 -1.25 2.67
N ASP A 115 -26.44 -1.41 3.83
CA ASP A 115 -26.78 -2.73 4.37
C ASP A 115 -27.54 -3.58 3.36
N GLY A 116 -27.04 -4.80 3.15
CA GLY A 116 -27.64 -5.77 2.21
C GLY A 116 -27.43 -5.46 0.72
N ALA A 117 -26.87 -4.30 0.35
CA ALA A 117 -26.74 -3.90 -1.05
C ALA A 117 -25.55 -4.60 -1.77
N ALA A 118 -24.46 -4.84 -1.05
CA ALA A 118 -23.31 -5.60 -1.53
C ALA A 118 -22.52 -6.20 -0.36
N ARG A 119 -21.64 -7.14 -0.66
CA ARG A 119 -20.58 -7.58 0.26
C ARG A 119 -19.30 -6.83 -0.07
N MET A 120 -18.48 -6.56 0.94
CA MET A 120 -17.21 -5.86 0.77
C MET A 120 -16.07 -6.69 1.36
N LEU A 121 -14.97 -6.81 0.62
CA LEU A 121 -13.70 -7.37 1.06
C LEU A 121 -12.65 -6.27 0.99
N VAL A 122 -11.96 -6.03 2.09
CA VAL A 122 -10.89 -5.02 2.18
C VAL A 122 -9.58 -5.76 2.43
N ALA A 123 -8.59 -5.50 1.59
CA ALA A 123 -7.23 -5.97 1.73
C ALA A 123 -6.29 -4.78 1.96
N GLY A 124 -5.36 -4.94 2.89
CA GLY A 124 -4.38 -3.94 3.29
C GLY A 124 -3.11 -4.59 3.78
N ARG A 125 -2.05 -3.80 4.00
CA ARG A 125 -0.73 -4.30 4.43
C ARG A 125 -0.50 -4.22 5.95
N GLY A 126 -1.39 -3.58 6.68
CA GLY A 126 -1.26 -3.35 8.11
C GLY A 126 -2.62 -3.28 8.79
N PRO A 127 -2.64 -3.09 10.12
CA PRO A 127 -3.88 -2.89 10.84
C PRO A 127 -4.63 -1.68 10.28
N LEU A 128 -5.94 -1.82 10.08
CA LEU A 128 -6.85 -0.77 9.65
C LEU A 128 -7.77 -0.38 10.82
N PRO A 129 -7.28 0.41 11.80
CA PRO A 129 -8.10 0.84 12.92
C PRO A 129 -9.27 1.69 12.42
N GLY A 130 -10.47 1.44 12.94
CA GLY A 130 -11.69 2.16 12.53
C GLY A 130 -12.43 1.57 11.32
N VAL A 131 -11.90 0.52 10.68
CA VAL A 131 -12.66 -0.33 9.74
C VAL A 131 -13.15 -1.56 10.50
N GLU A 132 -14.42 -1.54 10.91
CA GLU A 132 -15.04 -2.66 11.59
C GLU A 132 -15.76 -3.58 10.60
N GLY A 133 -15.60 -4.88 10.78
CA GLY A 133 -16.26 -5.90 9.98
C GLY A 133 -16.42 -7.19 10.78
N PRO A 134 -17.38 -8.06 10.42
CA PRO A 134 -17.67 -9.29 11.17
C PRO A 134 -16.55 -10.33 11.08
N CYS A 135 -15.59 -10.16 10.16
CA CYS A 135 -14.48 -11.07 9.95
C CYS A 135 -13.22 -10.28 9.61
N ARG A 136 -12.13 -10.55 10.34
CA ARG A 136 -10.79 -10.08 10.04
C ARG A 136 -9.88 -11.28 9.90
N LEU A 137 -9.14 -11.34 8.80
CA LEU A 137 -8.17 -12.38 8.53
C LEU A 137 -6.78 -11.75 8.44
N ASP A 138 -5.99 -11.90 9.50
CA ASP A 138 -4.59 -11.49 9.47
C ASP A 138 -3.80 -12.55 8.68
N LEU A 139 -3.23 -12.13 7.54
CA LEU A 139 -2.42 -12.99 6.70
C LEU A 139 -1.00 -13.05 7.26
N GLY A 140 -0.68 -14.16 7.93
CA GLY A 140 0.68 -14.49 8.32
C GLY A 140 1.52 -14.99 7.15
N PRO A 141 2.83 -15.23 7.39
CA PRO A 141 3.67 -15.95 6.45
C PRO A 141 3.09 -17.33 6.13
N LEU A 142 3.34 -17.83 4.93
CA LEU A 142 2.91 -19.17 4.54
C LEU A 142 3.48 -20.21 5.51
N PRO A 143 2.73 -21.30 5.79
CA PRO A 143 3.34 -22.51 6.33
C PRO A 143 4.57 -22.90 5.49
N LEU A 144 5.64 -23.36 6.14
CA LEU A 144 6.92 -23.63 5.47
C LEU A 144 6.77 -24.58 4.27
N GLU A 145 5.97 -25.63 4.41
CA GLU A 145 5.73 -26.59 3.32
C GLU A 145 4.94 -25.95 2.17
N ASP A 146 3.98 -25.07 2.45
CA ASP A 146 3.25 -24.33 1.42
C ASP A 146 4.16 -23.32 0.70
N ALA A 147 5.11 -22.71 1.43
CA ALA A 147 6.10 -21.81 0.87
C ALA A 147 7.05 -22.55 -0.09
N ALA A 148 7.55 -23.73 0.31
CA ALA A 148 8.38 -24.58 -0.55
C ALA A 148 7.59 -25.11 -1.76
N THR A 149 6.31 -25.48 -1.56
CA THR A 149 5.39 -25.87 -2.62
C THR A 149 5.21 -24.74 -3.63
N LEU A 150 4.94 -23.51 -3.18
CA LEU A 150 4.79 -22.34 -4.06
C LEU A 150 6.04 -22.10 -4.92
N MET A 151 7.23 -22.16 -4.33
CA MET A 151 8.48 -22.02 -5.09
C MET A 151 8.64 -23.14 -6.12
N THR A 152 8.29 -24.37 -5.76
CA THR A 152 8.31 -25.53 -6.67
C THR A 152 7.35 -25.33 -7.83
N GLU A 153 6.10 -24.96 -7.56
CA GLU A 153 5.09 -24.71 -8.59
C GLU A 153 5.53 -23.62 -9.57
N ILE A 154 6.12 -22.52 -9.09
CA ILE A 154 6.61 -21.45 -9.98
C ILE A 154 7.72 -21.95 -10.92
N VAL A 155 8.68 -22.71 -10.39
CA VAL A 155 9.76 -23.29 -11.20
C VAL A 155 9.22 -24.29 -12.21
N THR A 156 8.36 -25.23 -11.77
CA THR A 156 7.77 -26.25 -12.64
C THR A 156 6.80 -25.66 -13.67
N CYS A 157 6.11 -24.56 -13.37
CA CYS A 157 5.31 -23.82 -14.34
C CYS A 157 6.17 -23.22 -15.47
N ALA A 158 7.41 -22.82 -15.17
CA ALA A 158 8.33 -22.28 -16.18
C ALA A 158 9.02 -23.40 -16.99
N ASP A 159 9.44 -24.47 -16.31
CA ASP A 159 9.98 -25.68 -16.94
C ASP A 159 9.52 -26.92 -16.15
N PRO A 160 8.57 -27.70 -16.70
CA PRO A 160 8.06 -28.91 -16.04
C PRO A 160 9.12 -29.98 -15.78
N SER A 161 10.25 -29.92 -16.49
CA SER A 161 11.33 -30.91 -16.38
C SER A 161 12.43 -30.48 -15.41
N ASP A 162 12.31 -29.31 -14.77
CA ASP A 162 13.31 -28.80 -13.84
C ASP A 162 13.29 -29.59 -12.51
N PRO A 163 14.33 -30.37 -12.19
CA PRO A 163 14.35 -31.21 -10.99
C PRO A 163 14.95 -30.47 -9.78
N ARG A 164 15.42 -29.21 -9.94
CA ARG A 164 16.28 -28.55 -8.93
C ARG A 164 15.59 -28.40 -7.59
N THR A 165 14.29 -28.10 -7.59
CA THR A 165 13.46 -27.97 -6.38
C THR A 165 13.19 -29.30 -5.69
N LEU A 166 13.17 -30.40 -6.43
CA LEU A 166 12.97 -31.77 -5.91
C LEU A 166 14.28 -32.41 -5.43
N THR A 167 15.42 -31.99 -5.98
CA THR A 167 16.74 -32.60 -5.71
C THR A 167 17.31 -32.19 -4.36
N ASP A 168 17.05 -30.95 -3.91
CA ASP A 168 17.46 -30.47 -2.58
C ASP A 168 16.29 -29.77 -1.85
N PRO A 169 15.33 -30.56 -1.30
CA PRO A 169 14.21 -30.02 -0.53
C PRO A 169 14.64 -29.30 0.75
N GLY A 170 15.84 -29.60 1.27
CA GLY A 170 16.40 -28.95 2.45
C GLY A 170 16.79 -27.50 2.15
N ALA A 171 17.57 -27.29 1.08
CA ALA A 171 17.91 -25.95 0.62
C ALA A 171 16.68 -25.14 0.21
N LEU A 172 15.65 -25.78 -0.34
CA LEU A 172 14.43 -25.09 -0.74
C LEU A 172 13.67 -24.54 0.48
N ARG A 173 13.54 -25.34 1.54
CA ARG A 173 12.96 -24.88 2.81
C ARG A 173 13.79 -23.76 3.45
N GLU A 174 15.11 -23.88 3.42
CA GLU A 174 16.00 -22.83 3.92
C GLU A 174 15.84 -21.52 3.14
N ALA A 175 15.81 -21.58 1.81
CA ALA A 175 15.52 -20.42 0.97
C ALA A 175 14.15 -19.82 1.31
N ALA A 176 13.14 -20.66 1.53
CA ALA A 176 11.80 -20.20 1.91
C ALA A 176 11.77 -19.49 3.27
N GLU A 177 12.49 -20.00 4.28
CA GLU A 177 12.65 -19.32 5.58
C GLU A 177 13.40 -17.99 5.44
N LEU A 178 14.47 -17.95 4.64
CA LEU A 178 15.23 -16.72 4.38
C LEU A 178 14.40 -15.66 3.63
N CYS A 179 13.43 -16.07 2.82
CA CYS A 179 12.41 -15.21 2.22
C CYS A 179 11.32 -14.76 3.22
N GLY A 180 11.41 -15.17 4.49
CA GLY A 180 10.41 -14.88 5.52
C GLY A 180 9.05 -15.54 5.25
N ARG A 181 9.00 -16.56 4.39
CA ARG A 181 7.78 -17.27 3.94
C ARG A 181 6.70 -16.33 3.38
N LEU A 182 7.10 -15.20 2.80
CA LEU A 182 6.18 -14.22 2.18
C LEU A 182 5.97 -14.56 0.69
N PRO A 183 4.72 -14.67 0.19
CA PRO A 183 4.44 -15.09 -1.20
C PRO A 183 5.25 -14.35 -2.26
N LEU A 184 5.36 -13.02 -2.14
CA LEU A 184 6.06 -12.20 -3.11
C LEU A 184 7.58 -12.44 -3.08
N ALA A 185 8.18 -12.56 -1.89
CA ALA A 185 9.60 -12.84 -1.75
C ALA A 185 9.95 -14.23 -2.29
N LEU A 186 9.09 -15.22 -2.02
CA LEU A 186 9.21 -16.58 -2.55
C LEU A 186 9.11 -16.58 -4.08
N ALA A 187 8.17 -15.81 -4.65
CA ALA A 187 8.02 -15.70 -6.09
C ALA A 187 9.26 -15.08 -6.75
N VAL A 188 9.78 -13.96 -6.21
CA VAL A 188 11.01 -13.34 -6.71
C VAL A 188 12.20 -14.31 -6.65
N ALA A 189 12.34 -15.05 -5.54
CA ALA A 189 13.40 -16.04 -5.38
C ALA A 189 13.27 -17.22 -6.37
N ALA A 190 12.05 -17.73 -6.58
CA ALA A 190 11.78 -18.79 -7.54
C ALA A 190 12.00 -18.32 -8.99
N THR A 191 11.55 -17.12 -9.36
CA THR A 191 11.83 -16.52 -10.67
C THR A 191 13.33 -16.34 -10.89
N ALA A 192 14.10 -15.97 -9.85
CA ALA A 192 15.56 -15.91 -9.96
C ALA A 192 16.22 -17.27 -10.24
N LEU A 193 15.61 -18.39 -9.84
CA LEU A 193 16.06 -19.74 -10.22
C LEU A 193 15.74 -20.05 -11.69
N VAL A 194 14.53 -19.66 -12.14
CA VAL A 194 14.09 -19.81 -13.54
C VAL A 194 15.04 -19.04 -14.46
N ASP A 195 15.32 -17.78 -14.15
CA ASP A 195 16.18 -16.90 -14.96
C ASP A 195 17.66 -17.33 -14.95
N ARG A 196 18.06 -18.19 -14.01
CA ARG A 196 19.45 -18.65 -13.84
C ARG A 196 19.51 -20.18 -13.80
N PRO A 197 19.40 -20.87 -14.96
CA PRO A 197 19.37 -22.33 -15.03
C PRO A 197 20.58 -23.05 -14.41
N ARG A 198 21.75 -22.38 -14.36
CA ARG A 198 22.98 -22.91 -13.75
C ARG A 198 23.08 -22.70 -12.23
N THR A 199 22.13 -22.00 -11.63
CA THR A 199 22.10 -21.74 -10.19
C THR A 199 21.34 -22.85 -9.48
N THR A 200 21.95 -23.42 -8.43
CA THR A 200 21.31 -24.42 -7.57
C THR A 200 20.49 -23.74 -6.46
N VAL A 201 19.53 -24.46 -5.90
CA VAL A 201 18.72 -23.98 -4.77
C VAL A 201 19.60 -23.64 -3.56
N ARG A 202 20.62 -24.47 -3.27
CA ARG A 202 21.62 -24.21 -2.23
C ARG A 202 22.32 -22.87 -2.43
N LYS A 203 22.80 -22.60 -3.64
CA LYS A 203 23.48 -21.33 -3.96
C LYS A 203 22.55 -20.13 -3.81
N LEU A 204 21.27 -20.27 -4.17
CA LEU A 204 20.28 -19.24 -3.92
C LEU A 204 20.12 -18.99 -2.41
N ALA A 205 19.97 -20.04 -1.60
CA ALA A 205 19.85 -19.93 -0.15
C ALA A 205 21.05 -19.20 0.47
N ASP A 206 22.28 -19.56 0.06
CA ASP A 206 23.50 -18.89 0.54
C ASP A 206 23.50 -17.38 0.22
N GLU A 207 23.09 -17.00 -1.00
CA GLU A 207 23.02 -15.59 -1.40
C GLU A 207 21.93 -14.82 -0.64
N LEU A 208 20.77 -15.44 -0.40
CA LEU A 208 19.71 -14.88 0.45
C LEU A 208 20.20 -14.68 1.89
N GLY A 209 20.93 -15.65 2.44
CA GLY A 209 21.51 -15.58 3.78
C GLY A 209 22.49 -14.41 3.92
N LYS A 210 23.38 -14.22 2.93
CA LYS A 210 24.30 -13.08 2.88
C LYS A 210 23.56 -11.74 2.75
N ALA A 211 22.50 -11.68 1.95
CA ALA A 211 21.69 -10.48 1.80
C ALA A 211 20.97 -10.10 3.11
N ALA A 212 20.37 -11.08 3.79
CA ALA A 212 19.72 -10.88 5.09
C ALA A 212 20.72 -10.41 6.16
N ALA A 213 21.93 -10.98 6.22
CA ALA A 213 22.98 -10.54 7.13
C ALA A 213 23.43 -9.09 6.87
N ARG A 214 23.53 -8.69 5.59
CA ARG A 214 23.83 -7.30 5.20
C ARG A 214 22.74 -6.32 5.61
N GLN A 215 21.46 -6.71 5.50
CA GLN A 215 20.35 -5.85 5.93
C GLN A 215 20.34 -5.63 7.45
N ARG A 216 20.66 -6.65 8.25
CA ARG A 216 20.74 -6.54 9.71
C ARG A 216 21.91 -5.66 10.19
N THR A 217 22.98 -5.60 9.41
CA THR A 217 24.19 -4.82 9.70
C THR A 217 24.15 -3.42 9.09
N ARG A 218 23.09 -3.07 8.35
CA ARG A 218 22.89 -1.71 7.86
C ARG A 218 22.61 -0.80 9.08
N PRO A 219 23.49 0.16 9.39
CA PRO A 219 23.22 1.10 10.48
C PRO A 219 21.92 1.84 10.17
N ALA A 220 21.13 2.14 11.20
CA ALA A 220 19.88 2.90 11.11
C ALA A 220 20.11 4.40 10.78
N ALA A 221 21.03 4.70 9.88
CA ALA A 221 21.18 6.01 9.28
C ALA A 221 20.18 6.07 8.12
N ASP A 222 19.02 6.68 8.39
CA ASP A 222 18.08 7.36 7.46
C ASP A 222 16.65 7.48 8.04
N ALA A 223 16.46 7.21 9.34
CA ALA A 223 15.20 7.51 10.05
C ALA A 223 15.40 8.65 11.08
N ALA A 224 15.88 9.81 10.62
CA ALA A 224 15.66 11.14 11.22
C ALA A 224 16.50 12.19 10.46
N ALA A 225 16.05 12.57 9.26
CA ALA A 225 16.31 13.92 8.77
C ALA A 225 14.98 14.68 8.89
N ASP A 226 14.76 15.26 10.07
CA ASP A 226 13.75 16.27 10.32
C ASP A 226 14.30 17.62 9.82
N PRO A 227 13.80 18.22 8.72
CA PRO A 227 14.18 19.56 8.33
C PRO A 227 13.27 20.54 9.08
N GLY A 228 13.56 20.78 10.37
CA GLY A 228 12.57 21.44 11.23
C GLY A 228 13.05 22.13 12.50
N ALA A 229 14.34 22.38 12.70
CA ALA A 229 14.80 23.20 13.83
C ALA A 229 15.85 24.22 13.40
N SER A 230 15.38 25.33 12.84
CA SER A 230 16.15 26.56 12.78
C SER A 230 16.17 27.17 14.18
N GLY A 231 17.25 26.92 14.93
CA GLY A 231 17.58 27.63 16.17
C GLY A 231 18.76 28.58 15.90
N PRO A 232 18.73 29.82 16.40
CA PRO A 232 19.78 30.81 16.14
C PRO A 232 21.08 30.42 16.86
N GLY A 233 22.21 30.59 16.16
CA GLY A 233 23.55 30.22 16.63
C GLY A 233 24.06 31.01 17.84
N PRO A 234 25.15 30.54 18.47
CA PRO A 234 25.68 31.11 19.70
C PRO A 234 26.44 32.41 19.46
N SER A 235 26.08 33.45 20.21
CA SER A 235 26.87 34.68 20.35
C SER A 235 28.14 34.36 21.15
N GLY A 236 29.31 34.55 20.53
CA GLY A 236 30.61 34.48 21.21
C GLY A 236 30.89 35.74 22.05
N PRO A 237 31.75 35.67 23.08
CA PRO A 237 32.13 36.83 23.87
C PRO A 237 33.36 37.53 23.26
N GLY A 238 33.17 38.75 22.77
CA GLY A 238 34.26 39.64 22.37
C GLY A 238 34.70 40.51 23.56
N ALA A 239 35.77 40.11 24.24
CA ALA A 239 36.49 40.96 25.19
C ALA A 239 37.46 41.87 24.43
N SER A 240 37.36 43.18 24.62
CA SER A 240 38.45 44.14 24.43
C SER A 240 38.08 45.48 25.07
N GLY A 241 38.76 45.81 26.17
CA GLY A 241 39.14 47.18 26.49
C GLY A 241 40.67 47.26 26.50
N PRO A 242 41.31 48.37 26.95
CA PRO A 242 40.79 49.72 27.14
C PRO A 242 41.66 50.79 26.45
N GLY A 243 41.18 52.04 26.36
CA GLY A 243 41.95 53.17 25.84
C GLY A 243 41.54 54.47 26.54
N ALA A 244 42.50 55.10 27.20
CA ALA A 244 42.37 56.19 28.15
C ALA A 244 41.89 57.53 27.57
N SER A 245 41.19 58.34 28.39
CA SER A 245 41.65 59.67 28.85
C SER A 245 40.53 60.40 29.61
N GLY A 246 40.83 60.85 30.84
CA GLY A 246 40.06 61.89 31.54
C GLY A 246 40.33 63.29 30.93
N PRO A 247 40.15 64.43 31.64
CA PRO A 247 39.83 64.61 33.07
C PRO A 247 38.59 65.51 33.32
N GLY A 248 37.96 65.47 34.49
CA GLY A 248 38.19 66.47 35.56
C GLY A 248 36.87 67.19 35.95
N PRO A 249 36.85 68.04 36.98
CA PRO A 249 36.70 67.60 38.37
C PRO A 249 35.63 68.38 39.18
N SER A 250 35.43 67.97 40.44
CA SER A 250 35.02 68.80 41.60
C SER A 250 33.56 69.34 41.58
N GLU A 251 32.75 69.41 42.64
CA GLU A 251 32.95 69.38 44.10
C GLU A 251 31.55 69.40 44.78
N PRO A 252 31.37 69.60 46.11
CA PRO A 252 30.51 68.73 46.93
C PRO A 252 29.32 69.47 47.61
N GLY A 253 28.51 68.71 48.35
CA GLY A 253 27.47 69.23 49.25
C GLY A 253 26.48 68.15 49.65
#